data_AF-A0A9E7FPZ8-F1
#
_entry.id   AF-A0A9E7FPZ8-F1
#
_cell.length_a   1.000
_cell.length_b   1.000
_cell.length_c   1.000
_cell.angle_alpha   90.00
_cell.angle_beta   90.00
_cell.angle_gamma   90.00
#
_symmetry.space_group_name_H-M   'P 1'
#
loop_
_entity.id
_entity.type
_entity.pdbx_description
1 polymer ?
#
loop_
_entity_poly.entity_id
_entity_poly.type
_entity_poly.pdbx_seq_one_letter_code
_entity_poly.pdbx_strand_id
1 'polypeptide(L)'
;MLLPLLVHLHHPIHQLLLCKPGGVLLICLYACLWRLPSPLCKSIDSLVSPLVCQKRSDKDMEGDKRKAMEGEEAGVTDVSLKELSKKLEEFARERDWEQYHSPRNLLLAMVGEVGELAEIFTWRGEVAKGLPNWKESEKEHVGEELSDVLLYLIRLSDVCGIDLGDAATKKIVKNAIKYPPKAT
;
A
#
# COMPACT_ATOMS: atom_id res chain seq x y z
N MET A 1 30.69 0.46 52.67
CA MET A 1 31.00 -0.94 52.33
C MET A 1 29.77 -1.56 51.68
N LEU A 2 30.03 -2.37 50.65
CA LEU A 2 29.17 -3.34 49.96
C LEU A 2 28.35 -2.87 48.74
N LEU A 3 28.52 -3.70 47.71
CA LEU A 3 28.25 -3.62 46.28
C LEU A 3 26.76 -3.80 45.88
N PRO A 4 26.41 -3.59 44.59
CA PRO A 4 25.06 -3.70 44.04
C PRO A 4 24.73 -5.12 43.55
N LEU A 5 23.45 -5.49 43.61
CA LEU A 5 22.93 -6.66 42.90
C LEU A 5 22.48 -6.24 41.49
N LEU A 6 23.30 -6.64 40.51
CA LEU A 6 22.95 -6.75 39.11
C LEU A 6 21.80 -7.78 38.95
N VAL A 7 20.68 -7.37 38.36
CA VAL A 7 19.83 -8.28 37.60
C VAL A 7 19.88 -7.79 36.15
N HIS A 8 20.65 -8.53 35.34
CA HIS A 8 20.64 -8.44 33.89
C HIS A 8 19.28 -8.88 33.35
N LEU A 9 18.54 -7.95 32.75
CA LEU A 9 17.60 -8.27 31.68
C LEU A 9 17.91 -7.35 30.51
N HIS A 10 18.53 -7.96 29.50
CA HIS A 10 19.02 -7.35 28.28
C HIS A 10 17.84 -7.15 27.33
N HIS A 11 17.35 -5.92 27.17
CA HIS A 11 16.52 -5.55 26.02
C HIS A 11 16.73 -4.07 25.64
N PRO A 12 17.32 -3.77 24.48
CA PRO A 12 17.48 -2.39 24.03
C PRO A 12 16.21 -1.97 23.29
N ILE A 13 15.22 -1.44 24.00
CA ILE A 13 14.07 -0.76 23.36
C ILE A 13 13.96 0.71 23.80
N HIS A 14 14.68 1.14 24.83
CA HIS A 14 14.39 2.43 25.48
C HIS A 14 15.16 3.66 24.97
N GLN A 15 15.88 3.60 23.84
CA GLN A 15 16.62 4.77 23.33
C GLN A 15 16.16 5.35 21.99
N LEU A 16 15.04 4.92 21.41
CA LEU A 16 14.48 5.53 20.20
C LEU A 16 13.16 6.27 20.45
N LEU A 17 13.01 6.82 21.65
CA LEU A 17 11.88 7.66 22.03
C LEU A 17 12.46 8.97 22.50
N LEU A 18 12.43 9.99 21.63
CA LEU A 18 12.31 11.43 21.92
C LEU A 18 12.78 12.23 20.68
N CYS A 19 11.85 12.71 19.84
CA CYS A 19 11.63 14.16 19.56
C CYS A 19 10.64 14.46 18.39
N LYS A 20 9.45 14.98 18.72
CA LYS A 20 8.64 16.05 18.07
C LYS A 20 8.04 15.88 16.63
N PRO A 21 7.13 16.79 16.16
CA PRO A 21 5.69 16.55 16.03
C PRO A 21 5.25 16.48 14.56
N GLY A 22 4.86 15.30 14.10
CA GLY A 22 4.31 15.11 12.76
C GLY A 22 3.98 13.64 12.58
N GLY A 23 2.71 13.32 12.35
CA GLY A 23 2.15 11.96 12.40
C GLY A 23 2.69 10.94 11.38
N VAL A 24 3.78 11.26 10.66
CA VAL A 24 4.42 10.41 9.66
C VAL A 24 5.18 9.24 10.31
N LEU A 25 5.65 9.41 11.56
CA LEU A 25 6.44 8.39 12.25
C LEU A 25 5.68 7.10 12.53
N LEU A 26 4.35 7.14 12.66
CA LEU A 26 3.54 5.95 12.98
C LEU A 26 3.43 4.98 11.79
N ILE A 27 3.43 5.50 10.56
CA ILE A 27 3.39 4.68 9.34
C ILE A 27 4.77 4.05 9.08
N CYS A 28 5.85 4.82 9.24
CA CYS A 28 7.21 4.27 9.17
C CYS A 28 7.48 3.25 10.28
N LEU A 29 6.96 3.44 11.50
CA LEU A 29 7.07 2.44 12.56
C LEU A 29 6.32 1.16 12.20
N TYR A 30 5.13 1.22 11.58
CA TYR A 30 4.41 0.03 11.13
C TYR A 30 5.13 -0.69 9.98
N ALA A 31 5.62 0.03 8.96
CA ALA A 31 6.39 -0.53 7.85
C ALA A 31 7.77 -1.09 8.30
N CYS A 32 8.43 -0.44 9.26
CA CYS A 32 9.70 -0.90 9.81
C CYS A 32 9.50 -2.05 10.83
N LEU A 33 8.34 -2.11 11.53
CA LEU A 33 7.93 -3.23 12.37
C LEU A 33 7.62 -4.48 11.55
N TRP A 34 7.13 -4.37 10.31
CA TRP A 34 6.99 -5.49 9.37
C TRP A 34 8.31 -6.22 9.10
N ARG A 35 9.45 -5.54 9.23
CA ARG A 35 10.80 -6.13 9.09
C ARG A 35 11.42 -6.60 10.40
N LEU A 36 10.74 -6.42 11.53
CA LEU A 36 11.21 -6.91 12.84
C LEU A 36 10.58 -8.27 13.14
N PRO A 37 11.36 -9.23 13.69
CA PRO A 37 10.87 -10.57 14.00
C PRO A 37 9.97 -10.56 15.23
N SER A 38 8.74 -10.05 15.09
CA SER A 38 7.70 -10.14 16.11
C SER A 38 6.81 -11.38 15.88
N PRO A 39 6.19 -11.96 16.92
CA PRO A 39 5.24 -13.07 16.77
C PRO A 39 4.03 -12.71 15.89
N LEU A 40 3.60 -11.45 15.90
CA LEU A 40 2.55 -10.95 15.01
C LEU A 40 3.04 -10.87 13.55
N CYS A 41 4.28 -10.45 13.29
CA CYS A 41 4.85 -10.42 11.94
C CYS A 41 4.85 -11.82 11.31
N LYS A 42 5.24 -12.86 12.04
CA LYS A 42 5.23 -14.23 11.49
C LYS A 42 3.83 -14.71 11.06
N SER A 43 2.78 -14.26 11.76
CA SER A 43 1.39 -14.59 11.41
C SER A 43 0.85 -13.73 10.27
N ILE A 44 1.39 -12.54 10.05
CA ILE A 44 1.04 -11.66 8.93
C ILE A 44 1.83 -12.07 7.69
N ASP A 45 3.12 -12.34 7.82
CA ASP A 45 4.00 -12.87 6.79
C ASP A 45 3.42 -14.17 6.21
N SER A 46 2.92 -15.11 7.02
CA SER A 46 2.32 -16.33 6.45
C SER A 46 1.05 -16.10 5.63
N LEU A 47 0.33 -15.01 5.91
CA LEU A 47 -0.92 -14.64 5.23
C LEU A 47 -0.67 -13.78 3.99
N VAL A 48 0.37 -12.95 4.03
CA VAL A 48 0.67 -11.95 3.00
C VAL A 48 1.83 -12.40 2.12
N SER A 49 2.71 -13.30 2.57
CA SER A 49 3.79 -13.88 1.74
C SER A 49 3.27 -14.53 0.46
N PRO A 50 2.12 -15.23 0.42
CA PRO A 50 1.59 -15.71 -0.86
C PRO A 50 1.28 -14.56 -1.83
N LEU A 51 0.71 -13.45 -1.34
CA LEU A 51 0.36 -12.26 -2.14
C LEU A 51 1.59 -11.39 -2.48
N VAL A 52 2.61 -11.37 -1.62
CA VAL A 52 3.88 -10.63 -1.85
C VAL A 52 4.82 -11.44 -2.75
N CYS A 53 4.92 -12.76 -2.58
CA CYS A 53 5.61 -13.64 -3.53
C CYS A 53 4.96 -13.60 -4.91
N GLN A 54 3.65 -13.40 -4.95
CA GLN A 54 2.90 -13.17 -6.16
C GLN A 54 3.30 -11.86 -6.84
N LYS A 55 3.28 -10.71 -6.14
CA LYS A 55 3.82 -9.43 -6.65
C LYS A 55 5.27 -9.57 -7.13
N ARG A 56 6.11 -10.31 -6.40
CA ARG A 56 7.52 -10.54 -6.76
C ARG A 56 7.66 -11.37 -8.04
N SER A 57 6.86 -12.43 -8.16
CA SER A 57 6.82 -13.27 -9.37
C SER A 57 6.30 -12.49 -10.58
N ASP A 58 5.36 -11.57 -10.37
CA ASP A 58 4.82 -10.68 -11.40
C ASP A 58 5.84 -9.61 -11.83
N LYS A 59 6.49 -8.92 -10.88
CA LYS A 59 7.58 -7.95 -11.15
C LYS A 59 8.76 -8.63 -11.88
N ASP A 60 9.09 -9.88 -11.54
CA ASP A 60 10.17 -10.64 -12.18
C ASP A 60 9.82 -11.06 -13.64
N MET A 61 8.53 -11.32 -13.94
CA MET A 61 8.07 -11.57 -15.32
C MET A 61 7.99 -10.31 -16.18
N GLU A 62 7.71 -9.15 -15.59
CA GLU A 62 7.70 -7.85 -16.29
C GLU A 62 9.13 -7.45 -16.74
N GLY A 63 10.15 -7.83 -15.97
CA GLY A 63 11.57 -7.57 -16.26
C GLY A 63 12.10 -8.29 -17.51
N ASP A 64 11.55 -9.45 -17.86
CA ASP A 64 11.95 -10.23 -19.05
C ASP A 64 11.18 -9.80 -20.33
N LYS A 65 10.04 -9.10 -20.16
CA LYS A 65 9.17 -8.67 -21.28
C LYS A 65 9.54 -7.34 -21.94
N ARG A 66 10.59 -6.64 -21.49
CA ARG A 66 11.07 -5.39 -22.13
C ARG A 66 11.58 -5.53 -23.57
N LYS A 67 11.47 -6.71 -24.19
CA LYS A 67 11.85 -6.95 -25.59
C LYS A 67 10.73 -7.43 -26.53
N ALA A 68 9.46 -7.48 -26.11
CA ALA A 68 8.40 -8.07 -26.94
C ALA A 68 7.09 -7.26 -27.07
N MET A 69 7.02 -6.01 -26.62
CA MET A 69 5.84 -5.15 -26.83
C MET A 69 6.26 -3.72 -27.21
N GLU A 70 6.88 -3.58 -28.37
CA GLU A 70 6.79 -2.33 -29.15
C GLU A 70 5.63 -2.51 -30.13
N GLY A 71 4.45 -1.99 -29.80
CA GLY A 71 3.34 -1.94 -30.76
C GLY A 71 1.92 -2.04 -30.19
N GLU A 72 1.54 -1.15 -29.27
CA GLU A 72 0.16 -0.66 -29.20
C GLU A 72 0.18 0.68 -28.47
N GLU A 73 -0.09 1.77 -29.18
CA GLU A 73 -0.29 3.09 -28.57
C GLU A 73 -1.50 3.00 -27.64
N ALA A 74 -1.25 2.99 -26.33
CA ALA A 74 -2.28 3.06 -25.31
C ALA A 74 -2.93 4.45 -25.34
N GLY A 75 -3.93 4.64 -26.19
CA GLY A 75 -4.87 5.74 -26.06
C GLY A 75 -5.47 5.70 -24.65
N VAL A 76 -5.40 6.84 -23.95
CA VAL A 76 -6.01 7.00 -22.61
C VAL A 76 -7.48 6.64 -22.72
N THR A 77 -7.82 5.44 -22.27
CA THR A 77 -9.18 4.96 -22.17
C THR A 77 -9.66 5.25 -20.76
N ASP A 78 -10.76 5.99 -20.64
CA ASP A 78 -11.48 6.11 -19.37
C ASP A 78 -11.90 4.70 -18.95
N VAL A 79 -11.38 4.19 -17.83
CA VAL A 79 -11.70 2.86 -17.31
C VAL A 79 -12.49 3.02 -16.01
N SER A 80 -13.67 2.40 -15.96
CA SER A 80 -14.51 2.41 -14.78
C SER A 80 -13.99 1.46 -13.68
N LEU A 81 -14.35 1.73 -12.42
CA LEU A 81 -14.03 0.85 -11.29
C LEU A 81 -14.59 -0.57 -11.49
N LYS A 82 -15.74 -0.70 -12.15
CA LYS A 82 -16.37 -2.00 -12.44
C LYS A 82 -15.58 -2.80 -13.48
N GLU A 83 -15.06 -2.13 -14.50
CA GLU A 83 -14.19 -2.78 -15.49
C GLU A 83 -12.87 -3.22 -14.89
N LEU A 84 -12.26 -2.40 -14.02
CA LEU A 84 -11.06 -2.80 -13.28
C LEU A 84 -11.34 -3.99 -12.36
N SER A 85 -12.46 -3.98 -11.63
CA SER A 85 -12.86 -5.11 -10.78
C SER A 85 -12.99 -6.41 -11.57
N LYS A 86 -13.63 -6.35 -12.74
CA LYS A 86 -13.80 -7.51 -13.62
C LYS A 86 -12.45 -8.02 -14.15
N LYS A 87 -11.56 -7.13 -14.59
CA LYS A 87 -10.21 -7.50 -15.04
C LYS A 87 -9.42 -8.17 -13.92
N LEU A 88 -9.52 -7.67 -12.69
CA LEU A 88 -8.85 -8.26 -11.51
C LEU A 88 -9.41 -9.62 -11.15
N GLU A 89 -10.73 -9.80 -11.22
CA GLU A 89 -11.39 -11.09 -11.00
C GLU A 89 -10.90 -12.13 -12.03
N GLU A 90 -10.91 -11.77 -13.32
CA GLU A 90 -10.42 -12.62 -14.40
C GLU A 90 -8.96 -13.00 -14.21
N PHE A 91 -8.11 -12.00 -13.91
CA PHE A 91 -6.69 -12.19 -13.65
C PHE A 91 -6.41 -13.13 -12.47
N ALA A 92 -7.16 -12.99 -11.38
CA ALA A 92 -7.06 -13.84 -10.20
C ALA A 92 -7.54 -15.27 -10.46
N ARG A 93 -8.65 -15.41 -11.19
CA ARG A 93 -9.24 -16.71 -11.55
C ARG A 93 -8.31 -17.53 -12.43
N GLU A 94 -7.68 -16.91 -13.43
CA GLU A 94 -6.71 -17.58 -14.32
C GLU A 94 -5.53 -18.21 -13.60
N ARG A 95 -5.20 -17.68 -12.41
CA ARG A 95 -4.03 -18.09 -11.63
C ARG A 95 -4.41 -18.86 -10.36
N ASP A 96 -5.69 -19.15 -10.18
CA ASP A 96 -6.25 -19.79 -8.99
C ASP A 96 -5.91 -19.03 -7.68
N TRP A 97 -5.90 -17.69 -7.75
CA TRP A 97 -5.50 -16.83 -6.64
C TRP A 97 -6.64 -16.47 -5.69
N GLU A 98 -7.87 -16.77 -6.07
CA GLU A 98 -9.05 -16.47 -5.27
C GLU A 98 -9.01 -17.11 -3.87
N GLN A 99 -8.33 -18.25 -3.73
CA GLN A 99 -8.10 -18.92 -2.44
C GLN A 99 -7.34 -18.06 -1.41
N TYR A 100 -6.54 -17.09 -1.87
CA TYR A 100 -5.77 -16.19 -1.01
C TYR A 100 -6.49 -14.87 -0.73
N HIS A 101 -7.57 -14.57 -1.46
CA HIS A 101 -8.29 -13.28 -1.46
C HIS A 101 -9.32 -13.17 -0.34
N SER A 102 -8.95 -13.52 0.90
CA SER A 102 -9.80 -13.18 2.06
C SER A 102 -9.74 -11.66 2.34
N PRO A 103 -10.82 -11.03 2.88
CA PRO A 103 -10.84 -9.60 3.17
C PRO A 103 -9.65 -9.13 4.04
N ARG A 104 -9.26 -9.95 5.02
CA ARG A 104 -8.12 -9.66 5.89
C ARG A 104 -6.80 -9.65 5.12
N ASN A 105 -6.58 -10.62 4.23
CA ASN A 105 -5.32 -10.72 3.49
C ASN A 105 -5.19 -9.58 2.49
N LEU A 106 -6.27 -9.25 1.76
CA LEU A 106 -6.31 -8.13 0.83
C LEU A 106 -6.05 -6.78 1.54
N LEU A 107 -6.65 -6.58 2.72
CA LEU A 107 -6.39 -5.39 3.54
C LEU A 107 -4.91 -5.30 3.95
N LEU A 108 -4.32 -6.40 4.39
CA LEU A 108 -2.92 -6.41 4.81
C LEU A 108 -1.96 -6.20 3.63
N ALA A 109 -2.26 -6.77 2.45
CA ALA A 109 -1.51 -6.51 1.23
C ALA A 109 -1.59 -5.03 0.84
N MET A 110 -2.79 -4.43 0.83
CA MET A 110 -2.98 -3.00 0.56
C MET A 110 -2.17 -2.11 1.51
N VAL A 111 -2.08 -2.47 2.81
CA VAL A 111 -1.26 -1.72 3.78
C VAL A 111 0.23 -1.81 3.43
N GLY A 112 0.70 -2.95 2.92
CA GLY A 112 2.05 -3.10 2.36
C GLY A 112 2.32 -2.10 1.25
N GLU A 113 1.39 -1.98 0.29
CA GLU A 113 1.52 -1.05 -0.85
C GLU A 113 1.46 0.42 -0.43
N VAL A 114 0.66 0.75 0.58
CA VAL A 114 0.69 2.09 1.20
C VAL A 114 2.06 2.36 1.83
N GLY A 115 2.72 1.32 2.36
CA GLY A 115 4.09 1.38 2.84
C GLY A 115 5.10 1.66 1.73
N GLU A 116 5.08 0.88 0.64
CA GLU A 116 5.94 1.09 -0.53
C GLU A 116 5.75 2.51 -1.10
N LEU A 117 4.50 2.95 -1.26
CA LEU A 117 4.18 4.32 -1.68
C LEU A 117 4.77 5.37 -0.73
N ALA A 118 4.66 5.17 0.59
CA ALA A 118 5.19 6.10 1.58
C ALA A 118 6.73 6.17 1.56
N GLU A 119 7.42 5.07 1.27
CA GLU A 119 8.88 5.03 1.17
C GLU A 119 9.40 6.00 0.09
N ILE A 120 8.69 6.14 -1.03
CA ILE A 120 9.06 7.06 -2.13
C ILE A 120 9.15 8.52 -1.65
N PHE A 121 8.31 8.91 -0.69
CA PHE A 121 8.23 10.27 -0.15
C PHE A 121 9.05 10.47 1.13
N THR A 122 9.54 9.41 1.77
CA THR A 122 10.10 9.45 3.14
C THR A 122 11.28 10.42 3.29
N TRP A 123 12.16 10.51 2.29
CA TRP A 123 13.33 11.39 2.31
C TRP A 123 13.16 12.66 1.49
N ARG A 124 11.93 12.96 1.06
CA ARG A 124 11.60 14.19 0.35
C ARG A 124 11.30 15.27 1.38
N GLY A 125 11.78 16.49 1.12
CA GLY A 125 11.33 17.68 1.85
C GLY A 125 9.90 18.06 1.44
N GLU A 126 9.59 19.34 1.38
CA GLU A 126 8.30 19.77 0.80
C GLU A 126 8.20 19.35 -0.67
N VAL A 127 7.13 18.61 -1.00
CA VAL A 127 6.86 18.15 -2.35
C VAL A 127 5.82 19.06 -3.01
N ALA A 128 6.22 19.73 -4.08
CA ALA A 128 5.32 20.60 -4.84
C ALA A 128 4.28 19.79 -5.63
N LYS A 129 3.08 20.36 -5.78
CA LYS A 129 2.01 19.79 -6.61
C LYS A 129 2.51 19.56 -8.04
N GLY A 130 2.20 18.39 -8.60
CA GLY A 130 2.58 18.03 -9.96
C GLY A 130 4.01 17.53 -10.14
N LEU A 131 4.78 17.38 -9.04
CA LEU A 131 6.11 16.78 -9.04
C LEU A 131 7.08 17.38 -10.11
N PRO A 132 7.20 18.72 -10.24
CA PRO A 132 7.93 19.35 -11.35
C PRO A 132 9.43 19.03 -11.37
N ASN A 133 10.01 18.72 -10.21
CA ASN A 133 11.45 18.44 -10.04
C ASN A 133 11.77 16.95 -9.97
N TRP A 134 10.80 16.09 -10.30
CA TRP A 134 10.96 14.64 -10.25
C TRP A 134 11.28 14.11 -11.65
N LYS A 135 12.17 13.13 -11.71
CA LYS A 135 12.45 12.38 -12.94
C LYS A 135 11.22 11.60 -13.35
N GLU A 136 11.09 11.32 -14.64
CA GLU A 136 9.95 10.57 -15.14
C GLU A 136 9.85 9.17 -14.54
N SER A 137 10.99 8.48 -14.36
CA SER A 137 11.05 7.19 -13.67
C SER A 137 10.56 7.25 -12.21
N GLU A 138 10.72 8.39 -11.53
CA GLU A 138 10.23 8.54 -10.16
C GLU A 138 8.71 8.74 -10.15
N LYS A 139 8.16 9.44 -11.16
CA LYS A 139 6.71 9.61 -11.32
C LYS A 139 6.03 8.31 -11.74
N GLU A 140 6.67 7.56 -12.63
CA GLU A 140 6.26 6.21 -13.01
C GLU A 140 6.15 5.32 -11.77
N HIS A 141 7.19 5.31 -10.94
CA HIS A 141 7.18 4.53 -9.69
C HIS A 141 6.10 4.98 -8.69
N VAL A 142 5.83 6.29 -8.59
CA VAL A 142 4.66 6.78 -7.82
C VAL A 142 3.35 6.26 -8.42
N GLY A 143 3.24 6.24 -9.74
CA GLY A 143 2.09 5.72 -10.47
C GLY A 143 1.86 4.22 -10.24
N GLU A 144 2.93 3.43 -10.23
CA GLU A 144 2.90 1.99 -9.91
C GLU A 144 2.32 1.76 -8.50
N GLU A 145 2.92 2.35 -7.46
CA GLU A 145 2.51 2.09 -6.09
C GLU A 145 1.11 2.70 -5.76
N LEU A 146 0.72 3.82 -6.42
CA LEU A 146 -0.66 4.31 -6.36
C LEU A 146 -1.66 3.34 -7.00
N SER A 147 -1.27 2.72 -8.12
CA SER A 147 -2.10 1.74 -8.82
C SER A 147 -2.26 0.48 -7.98
N ASP A 148 -1.18 -0.02 -7.36
CA ASP A 148 -1.22 -1.19 -6.48
C ASP A 148 -2.21 -0.98 -5.32
N VAL A 149 -2.15 0.16 -4.64
CA VAL A 149 -3.12 0.52 -3.58
C VAL A 149 -4.55 0.53 -4.11
N LEU A 150 -4.79 1.11 -5.29
CA LEU A 150 -6.12 1.17 -5.91
C LEU A 150 -6.64 -0.22 -6.25
N LEU A 151 -5.83 -1.07 -6.87
CA LEU A 151 -6.24 -2.40 -7.32
C LEU A 151 -6.61 -3.31 -6.13
N TYR A 152 -5.82 -3.29 -5.04
CA TYR A 152 -6.20 -4.00 -3.82
C TYR A 152 -7.47 -3.44 -3.18
N LEU A 153 -7.67 -2.11 -3.18
CA LEU A 153 -8.89 -1.51 -2.66
C LEU A 153 -10.13 -1.95 -3.46
N ILE A 154 -10.02 -1.98 -4.80
CA ILE A 154 -11.09 -2.46 -5.68
C ILE A 154 -11.38 -3.93 -5.37
N ARG A 155 -10.36 -4.81 -5.36
CA ARG A 155 -10.59 -6.23 -5.09
C ARG A 155 -11.13 -6.48 -3.68
N LEU A 156 -10.67 -5.73 -2.69
CA LEU A 156 -11.22 -5.79 -1.33
C LEU A 156 -12.70 -5.41 -1.31
N SER A 157 -13.09 -4.35 -2.04
CA SER A 157 -14.49 -3.92 -2.12
C SER A 157 -15.38 -4.98 -2.77
N ASP A 158 -14.89 -5.61 -3.83
CA ASP A 158 -15.56 -6.69 -4.56
C ASP A 158 -15.79 -7.92 -3.68
N VAL A 159 -14.75 -8.42 -3.00
CA VAL A 159 -14.86 -9.53 -2.04
C VAL A 159 -15.78 -9.19 -0.87
N CYS A 160 -15.86 -7.91 -0.46
CA CYS A 160 -16.80 -7.47 0.58
C CYS A 160 -18.23 -7.23 0.07
N GLY A 161 -18.49 -7.32 -1.23
CA GLY A 161 -19.79 -7.03 -1.83
C GLY A 161 -20.18 -5.54 -1.75
N ILE A 162 -19.20 -4.63 -1.79
CA ILE A 162 -19.39 -3.19 -1.68
C ILE A 162 -19.19 -2.53 -3.05
N ASP A 163 -20.21 -1.84 -3.56
CA ASP A 163 -20.04 -0.96 -4.73
C ASP A 163 -19.21 0.27 -4.32
N LEU A 164 -17.90 0.22 -4.60
CA LEU A 164 -16.95 1.25 -4.21
C LEU A 164 -17.28 2.62 -4.80
N GLY A 165 -17.78 2.67 -6.04
CA GLY A 165 -18.15 3.92 -6.72
C GLY A 165 -19.35 4.60 -6.04
N ASP A 166 -20.39 3.83 -5.73
CA ASP A 166 -21.55 4.32 -4.97
C ASP A 166 -21.15 4.74 -3.54
N ALA A 167 -20.34 3.92 -2.86
CA ALA A 167 -19.85 4.22 -1.51
C ALA A 167 -19.04 5.52 -1.46
N ALA A 168 -18.13 5.73 -2.42
CA ALA A 168 -17.32 6.95 -2.54
C ALA A 168 -18.19 8.18 -2.81
N THR A 169 -19.15 8.07 -3.73
CA THR A 169 -20.08 9.16 -4.07
C THR A 169 -20.91 9.58 -2.85
N LYS A 170 -21.50 8.61 -2.14
CA LYS A 170 -22.22 8.86 -0.88
C LYS A 170 -21.33 9.49 0.19
N LYS A 171 -20.05 9.10 0.24
CA LYS A 171 -19.09 9.65 1.21
C LYS A 171 -18.76 11.12 0.93
N ILE A 172 -18.66 11.53 -0.34
CA ILE A 172 -18.45 12.93 -0.72
C ILE A 172 -19.61 13.80 -0.23
N VAL A 173 -20.86 13.38 -0.46
CA VAL A 173 -22.05 14.10 0.02
C VAL A 173 -22.04 14.25 1.55
N LYS A 174 -21.73 13.18 2.28
CA LYS A 174 -21.59 13.23 3.75
C LYS A 174 -20.47 14.17 4.19
N ASN A 175 -19.35 14.22 3.46
CA ASN A 175 -18.24 15.11 3.76
C ASN A 175 -18.59 16.59 3.52
N ALA A 176 -19.36 16.89 2.46
CA ALA A 176 -19.82 18.26 2.18
C ALA A 176 -20.73 18.81 3.27
N ILE A 177 -21.57 17.96 3.88
CA ILE A 177 -22.39 18.33 5.04
C ILE A 177 -21.52 18.57 6.27
N LYS A 178 -20.50 17.72 6.49
CA LYS A 178 -19.60 17.81 7.65
C LYS A 178 -18.65 19.01 7.56
N TYR A 179 -18.24 19.38 6.36
CA TYR A 179 -17.27 20.44 6.08
C TYR A 179 -17.86 21.40 5.03
N PRO A 180 -18.83 22.26 5.42
CA PRO A 180 -19.43 23.20 4.50
C PRO A 180 -18.38 24.23 4.03
N PRO A 181 -18.56 24.82 2.83
CA PRO A 181 -17.71 25.90 2.38
C PRO A 181 -17.76 27.05 3.40
N LYS A 182 -16.64 27.75 3.56
CA LYS A 182 -16.64 28.99 4.34
C LYS A 182 -17.64 29.93 3.70
N ALA A 183 -18.52 30.51 4.52
CA ALA A 183 -19.34 31.63 4.06
C ALA A 183 -18.39 32.74 3.60
N THR A 184 -18.44 33.03 2.30
CA THR A 184 -17.78 34.16 1.66
C THR A 184 -18.42 35.47 2.09
#